data_AF-A0A1H1KFR8-F1
#
_entry.id   AF-A0A1H1KFR8-F1
#
_cell.length_a   1.000
_cell.length_b   1.000
_cell.length_c   1.000
_cell.angle_alpha   90.00
_cell.angle_beta   90.00
_cell.angle_gamma   90.00
#
_symmetry.space_group_name_H-M   'P 1'
#
loop_
_entity.id
_entity.type
_entity.pdbx_description
1 polymer ?
#
loop_
_entity_poly.entity_id
_entity_poly.type
_entity_poly.pdbx_seq_one_letter_code
_entity_poly.pdbx_strand_id
1 'polypeptide(L)'
;MQMQSWVGTIEREWHQLRLADPTLDVEKFSRHVIAANKTGFLSPESLAAIANALLTSTLSRAPHLGRWLLECIGANRHPAWRMAMAISLVTPTGGEADLERGNAIFEDVMKDETADGHLRGMAAAALADSARLGRGMPVDTSRALTL
;
A
#
# COMPACT_ATOMS: atom_id res chain seq x y z
N MET A 1 2.71 -27.91 -11.66
CA MET A 1 3.26 -26.92 -10.71
C MET A 1 2.23 -25.79 -10.63
N GLN A 2 1.32 -25.82 -9.64
CA GLN A 2 0.35 -24.73 -9.47
C GLN A 2 1.09 -23.52 -8.91
N MET A 3 1.09 -22.42 -9.65
CA MET A 3 1.62 -21.14 -9.22
C MET A 3 0.77 -20.70 -8.02
N GLN A 4 1.30 -20.84 -6.80
CA GLN A 4 0.62 -20.32 -5.61
C GLN A 4 0.47 -18.82 -5.84
N SER A 5 -0.78 -18.34 -5.94
CA SER A 5 -1.02 -16.91 -6.07
C SER A 5 -0.42 -16.24 -4.85
N TRP A 6 0.25 -15.10 -5.05
CA TRP A 6 0.84 -14.32 -3.96
C TRP A 6 -0.18 -14.01 -2.86
N VAL A 7 -1.45 -13.77 -3.24
CA VAL A 7 -2.59 -13.63 -2.33
C VAL A 7 -2.81 -14.90 -1.49
N GLY A 8 -2.78 -16.08 -2.10
CA GLY A 8 -2.93 -17.37 -1.40
C GLY A 8 -1.74 -17.78 -0.52
N THR A 9 -0.56 -17.15 -0.70
CA THR A 9 0.56 -17.29 0.24
C THR A 9 0.34 -16.39 1.45
N ILE A 10 -0.04 -15.12 1.23
CA ILE A 10 -0.35 -14.14 2.29
C ILE A 10 -1.50 -14.65 3.17
N GLU A 11 -2.59 -15.13 2.57
CA GLU A 11 -3.72 -15.73 3.30
C GLU A 11 -3.28 -16.85 4.22
N ARG A 12 -2.37 -17.71 3.75
CA ARG A 12 -1.88 -18.86 4.51
C ARG A 12 -0.98 -18.44 5.65
N GLU A 13 -0.05 -17.51 5.41
CA GLU A 13 0.85 -16.99 6.45
C GLU A 13 0.06 -16.29 7.57
N TRP A 14 -0.94 -15.48 7.22
CA TRP A 14 -1.79 -14.83 8.22
C TRP A 14 -2.71 -15.80 8.95
N HIS A 15 -3.23 -16.81 8.27
CA HIS A 15 -4.00 -17.88 8.92
C HIS A 15 -3.15 -18.65 9.92
N GLN A 16 -1.90 -18.98 9.58
CA GLN A 16 -0.96 -19.63 10.48
C GLN A 16 -0.61 -18.75 11.69
N LEU A 17 -0.43 -17.44 11.50
CA LEU A 17 -0.21 -16.50 12.60
C LEU A 17 -1.37 -16.48 13.59
N ARG A 18 -2.61 -16.46 13.11
CA ARG A 18 -3.81 -16.50 13.98
C ARG A 18 -3.98 -17.83 14.71
N LEU A 19 -3.60 -18.95 14.07
CA LEU A 19 -3.60 -20.26 14.73
C LEU A 19 -2.51 -20.36 15.81
N ALA A 20 -1.35 -19.76 15.56
CA ALA A 20 -0.22 -19.76 16.49
C ALA A 20 -0.46 -18.85 17.70
N ASP A 21 -1.15 -17.72 17.53
CA ASP A 21 -1.49 -16.80 18.62
C ASP A 21 -2.98 -16.39 18.58
N PRO A 22 -3.84 -17.09 19.33
CA PRO A 22 -5.24 -16.73 19.47
C PRO A 22 -5.47 -15.38 20.16
N THR A 23 -4.45 -14.84 20.83
CA THR A 23 -4.50 -13.55 21.55
C THR A 23 -3.99 -12.38 20.71
N LEU A 24 -3.67 -12.62 19.44
CA LEU A 24 -3.20 -11.59 18.50
C LEU A 24 -4.19 -10.43 18.38
N ASP A 25 -3.80 -9.29 18.93
CA ASP A 25 -4.52 -8.02 18.82
C ASP A 25 -3.81 -7.11 17.82
N VAL A 26 -4.35 -7.08 16.59
CA VAL A 26 -3.80 -6.29 15.48
C VAL A 26 -3.87 -4.78 15.77
N GLU A 27 -4.87 -4.31 16.52
CA GLU A 27 -4.98 -2.89 16.88
C GLU A 27 -3.89 -2.50 17.89
N LYS A 28 -3.67 -3.35 18.90
CA LYS A 28 -2.56 -3.18 19.83
C LYS A 28 -1.22 -3.21 19.10
N PHE A 29 -1.02 -4.13 18.16
CA PHE A 29 0.19 -4.17 17.32
C PHE A 29 0.38 -2.85 16.55
N SER A 30 -0.63 -2.35 15.84
CA SER A 30 -0.54 -1.10 15.08
C SER A 30 -0.20 0.11 15.96
N ARG A 31 -0.73 0.17 17.20
CA ARG A 31 -0.33 1.20 18.18
C ARG A 31 1.15 1.11 18.56
N HIS A 32 1.70 -0.10 18.73
CA HIS A 32 3.13 -0.28 19.02
C HIS A 32 4.01 0.14 17.84
N VAL A 33 3.59 -0.14 16.60
CA VAL A 33 4.30 0.30 15.40
C VAL A 33 4.41 1.83 15.35
N ILE A 34 3.33 2.55 15.68
CA ILE A 34 3.37 4.03 15.76
C ILE A 34 4.31 4.51 16.86
N ALA A 35 4.27 3.89 18.04
CA ALA A 35 5.18 4.24 19.14
C ALA A 35 6.64 4.02 18.73
N ALA A 36 6.97 2.88 18.12
CA ALA A 36 8.30 2.55 17.62
C ALA A 36 8.78 3.52 16.52
N ASN A 37 7.89 3.95 15.62
CA ASN A 37 8.20 4.98 14.64
C ASN A 37 8.54 6.33 15.30
N LYS A 38 7.75 6.75 16.30
CA LYS A 38 7.99 8.00 17.03
C LYS A 38 9.33 8.04 17.75
N THR A 39 9.85 6.88 18.16
CA THR A 39 11.16 6.75 18.80
C THR A 39 12.31 6.51 17.80
N GLY A 40 12.04 6.52 16.48
CA GLY A 40 13.04 6.30 15.43
C GLY A 40 13.54 4.84 15.33
N PHE A 41 12.80 3.88 15.87
CA PHE A 41 13.21 2.46 15.87
C PHE A 41 13.01 1.78 14.52
N LEU A 42 12.05 2.24 13.72
CA LEU A 42 11.68 1.63 12.44
C LEU A 42 12.23 2.45 11.27
N SER A 43 12.79 1.76 10.27
CA SER A 43 13.13 2.38 9.00
C SER A 43 11.86 2.69 8.18
N PRO A 44 11.93 3.63 7.22
CA PRO A 44 10.83 3.88 6.32
C PRO A 44 10.36 2.66 5.52
N GLU A 45 11.29 1.81 5.07
CA GLU A 45 11.00 0.58 4.33
C GLU A 45 10.26 -0.42 5.20
N SER A 46 10.68 -0.55 6.47
CA SER A 46 10.03 -1.43 7.45
C SER A 46 8.58 -0.98 7.71
N LEU A 47 8.35 0.33 7.83
CA LEU A 47 7.01 0.88 7.98
C LEU A 47 6.15 0.67 6.73
N ALA A 48 6.70 0.84 5.54
CA ALA A 48 6.01 0.57 4.29
C ALA A 48 5.62 -0.92 4.18
N ALA A 49 6.55 -1.82 4.53
CA ALA A 49 6.32 -3.26 4.54
C ALA A 49 5.21 -3.64 5.53
N ILE A 50 5.25 -3.10 6.76
CA ILE A 50 4.21 -3.35 7.78
C ILE A 50 2.84 -2.83 7.30
N ALA A 51 2.79 -1.63 6.73
CA ALA A 51 1.53 -1.08 6.21
C ALA A 51 0.96 -1.93 5.08
N ASN A 52 1.79 -2.34 4.11
CA ASN A 52 1.38 -3.22 3.01
C ASN A 52 0.94 -4.61 3.49
N ALA A 53 1.63 -5.14 4.48
CA ALA A 53 1.30 -6.40 5.14
C ALA A 53 -0.09 -6.33 5.81
N LEU A 54 -0.41 -5.21 6.47
CA LEU A 54 -1.73 -4.95 7.04
C LEU A 54 -2.80 -4.75 5.97
N LEU A 55 -2.52 -3.97 4.92
CA LEU A 55 -3.43 -3.68 3.81
C LEU A 55 -3.87 -4.94 3.05
N THR A 56 -2.97 -5.91 2.92
CA THR A 56 -3.21 -7.19 2.22
C THR A 56 -3.65 -8.32 3.14
N SER A 57 -3.74 -8.06 4.45
CA SER A 57 -4.11 -9.08 5.44
C SER A 57 -5.59 -9.42 5.39
N THR A 58 -5.91 -10.72 5.53
CA THR A 58 -7.29 -11.20 5.69
C THR A 58 -7.79 -11.16 7.14
N LEU A 59 -6.96 -10.70 8.08
CA LEU A 59 -7.37 -10.51 9.46
C LEU A 59 -8.39 -9.37 9.54
N SER A 60 -9.45 -9.59 10.32
CA SER A 60 -10.45 -8.55 10.57
C SER A 60 -9.80 -7.27 11.05
N ARG A 61 -10.23 -6.13 10.48
CA ARG A 61 -9.72 -4.76 10.74
C ARG A 61 -8.27 -4.49 10.30
N ALA A 62 -7.48 -5.47 9.90
CA ALA A 62 -6.08 -5.26 9.54
C ALA A 62 -5.91 -4.32 8.32
N PRO A 63 -6.68 -4.44 7.22
CA PRO A 63 -6.57 -3.48 6.12
C PRO A 63 -6.85 -2.05 6.56
N HIS A 64 -7.87 -1.85 7.39
CA HIS A 64 -8.21 -0.54 7.94
C HIS A 64 -7.07 0.03 8.79
N LEU A 65 -6.46 -0.80 9.63
CA LEU A 65 -5.31 -0.41 10.45
C LEU A 65 -4.06 -0.11 9.60
N GLY A 66 -3.88 -0.78 8.46
CA GLY A 66 -2.80 -0.47 7.51
C GLY A 66 -2.95 0.93 6.91
N ARG A 67 -4.17 1.29 6.47
CA ARG A 67 -4.45 2.64 5.96
C ARG A 67 -4.36 3.70 7.06
N TRP A 68 -4.94 3.44 8.23
CA TRP A 68 -4.83 4.30 9.40
C TRP A 68 -3.37 4.53 9.83
N LEU A 69 -2.52 3.51 9.77
CA LEU A 69 -1.10 3.63 10.06
C LEU A 69 -0.44 4.64 9.10
N LEU A 70 -0.69 4.53 7.80
CA LEU A 70 -0.16 5.44 6.78
C LEU A 70 -0.63 6.89 6.97
N GLU A 71 -1.89 7.08 7.38
CA GLU A 71 -2.44 8.39 7.74
C GLU A 71 -1.73 8.96 8.97
N CYS A 72 -1.57 8.16 10.03
CA CYS A 72 -0.91 8.57 11.27
C CYS A 72 0.57 8.91 11.08
N ILE A 73 1.28 8.15 10.24
CA ILE A 73 2.68 8.43 9.92
C ILE A 73 2.82 9.44 8.78
N GLY A 74 1.75 10.01 8.24
CA GLY A 74 1.82 11.01 7.18
C GLY A 74 2.55 10.50 5.94
N ALA A 75 1.84 9.75 5.09
CA ALA A 75 2.39 9.08 3.91
C ALA A 75 3.28 9.95 3.00
N ASN A 76 3.03 11.26 2.91
CA ASN A 76 3.83 12.18 2.08
C ASN A 76 5.29 12.35 2.51
N ARG A 77 5.66 11.89 3.70
CA ARG A 77 7.02 12.00 4.24
C ARG A 77 8.03 11.06 3.58
N HIS A 78 7.58 10.02 2.88
CA HIS A 78 8.49 9.07 2.22
C HIS A 78 7.86 8.47 0.95
N PRO A 79 8.60 8.32 -0.17
CA PRO A 79 8.05 7.76 -1.41
C PRO A 79 7.42 6.37 -1.24
N ALA A 80 8.03 5.49 -0.42
CA ALA A 80 7.48 4.16 -0.17
C ALA A 80 6.12 4.19 0.57
N TRP A 81 5.90 5.17 1.45
CA TRP A 81 4.63 5.32 2.17
C TRP A 81 3.55 5.93 1.26
N ARG A 82 3.94 6.88 0.39
CA ARG A 82 3.08 7.39 -0.69
C ARG A 82 2.61 6.25 -1.59
N MET A 83 3.51 5.36 -2.01
CA MET A 83 3.15 4.18 -2.81
C MET A 83 2.14 3.29 -2.10
N ALA A 84 2.39 2.93 -0.83
CA ALA A 84 1.46 2.11 -0.06
C ALA A 84 0.08 2.77 0.09
N MET A 85 0.05 4.09 0.33
CA MET A 85 -1.19 4.87 0.41
C MET A 85 -1.93 4.88 -0.93
N ALA A 86 -1.24 5.15 -2.04
CA ALA A 86 -1.83 5.15 -3.38
C ALA A 86 -2.47 3.82 -3.73
N ILE A 87 -1.77 2.70 -3.44
CA ILE A 87 -2.31 1.35 -3.61
C ILE A 87 -3.60 1.18 -2.79
N SER A 88 -3.61 1.63 -1.53
CA SER A 88 -4.79 1.52 -0.67
C SER A 88 -6.02 2.25 -1.22
N LEU A 89 -5.80 3.38 -1.91
CA LEU A 89 -6.84 4.22 -2.50
C LEU A 89 -7.39 3.64 -3.81
N VAL A 90 -6.54 3.01 -4.64
CA VAL A 90 -6.98 2.44 -5.93
C VAL A 90 -7.50 0.99 -5.85
N THR A 91 -7.18 0.29 -4.76
CA THR A 91 -7.60 -1.11 -4.49
C THR A 91 -8.72 -1.25 -3.44
N PRO A 92 -9.43 -0.16 -3.15
CA PRO A 92 -10.23 0.05 -1.92
C PRO A 92 -9.83 -0.76 -0.67
N THR A 93 -8.53 -0.84 -0.35
CA THR A 93 -8.08 -1.59 0.84
C THR A 93 -8.02 -0.67 2.05
N GLY A 94 -8.71 -1.07 3.13
CA GLY A 94 -8.71 -0.36 4.41
C GLY A 94 -9.59 0.90 4.50
N GLY A 95 -10.35 1.22 3.45
CA GLY A 95 -11.29 2.33 3.43
C GLY A 95 -11.85 2.58 2.03
N GLU A 96 -12.62 3.65 1.89
CA GLU A 96 -13.24 4.04 0.61
C GLU A 96 -12.18 4.31 -0.47
N ALA A 97 -12.52 3.92 -1.71
CA ALA A 97 -11.68 4.16 -2.86
C ALA A 97 -11.59 5.66 -3.17
N ASP A 98 -10.42 6.11 -3.59
CA ASP A 98 -10.18 7.47 -4.09
C ASP A 98 -9.20 7.36 -5.27
N LEU A 99 -9.75 7.01 -6.43
CA LEU A 99 -8.97 6.69 -7.63
C LEU A 99 -8.17 7.91 -8.10
N GLU A 100 -8.77 9.09 -8.03
CA GLU A 100 -8.14 10.34 -8.45
C GLU A 100 -6.93 10.65 -7.57
N ARG A 101 -7.10 10.64 -6.25
CA ARG A 101 -5.99 10.87 -5.33
C ARG A 101 -4.93 9.77 -5.41
N GLY A 102 -5.34 8.51 -5.53
CA GLY A 102 -4.43 7.38 -5.66
C GLY A 102 -3.53 7.50 -6.89
N ASN A 103 -4.11 7.79 -8.06
CA ASN A 103 -3.35 7.99 -9.29
C ASN A 103 -2.48 9.25 -9.24
N ALA A 104 -2.96 10.35 -8.66
CA ALA A 104 -2.15 11.55 -8.48
C ALA A 104 -0.89 11.28 -7.63
N ILE A 105 -1.00 10.45 -6.58
CA ILE A 105 0.16 10.04 -5.78
C ILE A 105 1.10 9.15 -6.59
N PHE A 106 0.60 8.22 -7.43
CA PHE A 106 1.49 7.46 -8.31
C PHE A 106 2.24 8.35 -9.30
N GLU A 107 1.57 9.35 -9.88
CA GLU A 107 2.21 10.30 -10.79
C GLU A 107 3.29 11.12 -10.08
N ASP A 108 3.02 11.54 -8.85
CA ASP A 108 3.97 12.24 -8.00
C ASP A 108 5.20 11.37 -7.67
N VAL A 109 5.00 10.13 -7.23
CA VAL A 109 6.12 9.20 -6.94
C VAL A 109 6.92 8.89 -8.21
N MET A 110 6.27 8.70 -9.36
CA MET A 110 6.96 8.44 -10.63
C MET A 110 7.92 9.58 -11.00
N LYS A 111 7.56 10.82 -10.67
CA LYS A 111 8.35 12.04 -10.97
C LYS A 111 9.33 12.42 -9.86
N ASP A 112 9.27 11.75 -8.71
CA ASP A 112 10.08 12.10 -7.54
C ASP A 112 11.53 11.63 -7.69
N GLU A 113 12.47 12.57 -7.81
CA GLU A 113 13.90 12.29 -7.93
C GLU A 113 14.51 11.66 -6.66
N THR A 114 13.87 11.82 -5.51
CA THR A 114 14.29 11.20 -4.24
C THR A 114 13.83 9.75 -4.12
N ALA A 115 12.92 9.30 -5.00
CA ALA A 115 12.47 7.91 -5.04
C ALA A 115 13.45 7.04 -5.83
N ASP A 116 13.76 5.87 -5.27
CA ASP A 116 14.56 4.87 -5.97
C ASP A 116 13.93 4.49 -7.33
N GLY A 117 14.77 4.15 -8.31
CA GLY A 117 14.33 3.80 -9.66
C GLY A 117 13.31 2.67 -9.69
N HIS A 118 13.40 1.72 -8.75
CA HIS A 118 12.42 0.65 -8.62
C HIS A 118 11.03 1.18 -8.20
N LEU A 119 10.96 2.08 -7.21
CA LEU A 119 9.70 2.69 -6.77
C LEU A 119 9.05 3.51 -7.89
N ARG A 120 9.84 4.29 -8.63
CA ARG A 120 9.37 5.04 -9.80
C ARG A 120 8.81 4.12 -10.89
N GLY A 121 9.50 3.02 -11.17
CA GLY A 121 9.03 2.00 -12.12
C GLY A 121 7.72 1.34 -11.69
N MET A 122 7.57 1.02 -10.40
CA MET A 122 6.31 0.50 -9.87
C MET A 122 5.17 1.51 -9.94
N ALA A 123 5.43 2.79 -9.67
CA ALA A 123 4.44 3.85 -9.79
C ALA A 123 3.93 3.99 -11.24
N ALA A 124 4.84 3.97 -12.21
CA ALA A 124 4.50 3.98 -13.63
C ALA A 124 3.65 2.76 -14.04
N ALA A 125 4.03 1.56 -13.56
CA ALA A 125 3.28 0.35 -13.82
C ALA A 125 1.86 0.39 -13.21
N ALA A 126 1.73 0.93 -11.99
CA ALA A 126 0.44 1.09 -11.32
C ALA A 126 -0.48 2.07 -12.05
N LEU A 127 0.05 3.19 -12.57
CA LEU A 127 -0.70 4.12 -13.42
C LEU A 127 -1.19 3.44 -14.70
N ALA A 128 -0.31 2.71 -15.38
CA ALA A 128 -0.67 1.97 -16.59
C ALA A 128 -1.77 0.92 -16.31
N ASP A 129 -1.70 0.22 -15.18
CA ASP A 129 -2.72 -0.74 -14.78
C ASP A 129 -4.06 -0.06 -14.43
N SER A 130 -4.02 1.06 -13.70
CA SER A 130 -5.20 1.91 -13.44
C SER A 130 -5.86 2.35 -14.75
N ALA A 131 -5.09 2.86 -15.72
CA ALA A 131 -5.60 3.28 -17.03
C ALA A 131 -6.22 2.09 -17.79
N ARG A 132 -5.53 0.94 -17.82
CA ARG A 132 -6.02 -0.31 -18.43
C ARG A 132 -7.35 -0.77 -17.83
N LEU A 133 -7.57 -0.55 -16.54
CA LEU A 133 -8.79 -0.92 -15.81
C LEU A 133 -9.90 0.15 -15.90
N GLY A 134 -9.72 1.23 -16.68
CA GLY A 134 -10.67 2.33 -16.78
C GLY A 134 -10.74 3.19 -15.51
N ARG A 135 -9.72 3.10 -14.65
CA ARG A 135 -9.57 3.84 -13.39
C ARG A 135 -8.57 5.01 -13.50
N GLY A 136 -8.05 5.27 -14.71
CA GLY A 136 -7.05 6.30 -14.96
C GLY A 136 -7.57 7.72 -14.73
N MET A 137 -6.66 8.68 -14.60
CA MET A 137 -7.03 10.10 -14.51
C MET A 137 -7.63 10.60 -15.84
N PRO A 138 -8.52 11.60 -15.83
CA PRO A 138 -9.21 12.10 -17.04
C PRO A 138 -8.29 12.58 -18.18
N VAL A 139 -7.00 12.81 -17.92
CA VAL A 139 -6.02 13.33 -18.88
C VAL A 139 -5.40 12.24 -19.77
N ASP A 140 -5.64 10.95 -19.51
CA ASP A 140 -4.95 9.87 -20.24
C ASP A 140 -5.65 9.37 -21.52
N THR A 141 -6.87 9.79 -21.83
CA THR A 141 -7.50 9.41 -23.11
C THR A 141 -6.85 10.09 -24.32
N SER A 142 -6.30 11.30 -24.14
CA SER A 142 -5.65 12.06 -25.21
C SER A 142 -4.24 11.57 -25.55
N ARG A 143 -3.51 10.98 -24.58
CA ARG A 143 -2.13 10.51 -24.78
C ARG A 143 -2.05 9.09 -25.34
N ALA A 144 -3.03 8.24 -25.01
CA ALA A 144 -3.13 6.88 -25.51
C ALA A 144 -3.51 6.79 -27.01
N LEU A 145 -4.05 7.86 -27.61
CA LEU A 145 -4.37 7.95 -29.04
C LEU A 145 -3.19 8.41 -29.91
N THR A 146 -2.05 8.73 -29.29
CA THR A 146 -0.84 9.28 -29.96
C THR A 146 0.38 8.36 -29.92
N LEU A 147 0.24 7.12 -29.43
CA LEU A 147 1.21 6.03 -29.55
C LEU A 147 0.68 4.96 -30.49
#